data_AF-A0A1S9CZ93-F1
#
_entry.id   AF-A0A1S9CZ93-F1
#
_cell.length_a   1.000
_cell.length_b   1.000
_cell.length_c   1.000
_cell.angle_alpha   90.00
_cell.angle_beta   90.00
_cell.angle_gamma   90.00
#
_symmetry.space_group_name_H-M   'P 1'
#
loop_
_entity.id
_entity.type
_entity.pdbx_description
1 polymer ?
#
loop_
_entity_poly.entity_id
_entity_poly.type
_entity_poly.pdbx_seq_one_letter_code
_entity_poly.pdbx_strand_id
1 'polypeptide(L)'
;MLERHGYRGKDSAVLIQSFEVENLKALRRITALPLVQLIGSSGRPYDFVLKGDPRGYMDLVTRKGLAEIAAYAQAIGPSKDPLISRNQDESLGRPTMLVADAHAAGLLVHAWTFRGENAFLPAASRSGAGPTALGDLGSELGPDSSETHPATAEPCSAPAPGTRAGASRGRREPALKCASAARPRSRSARGATSSDPDQILLNHRGTMGQTGAGFSH
;
A
#
# COMPACT_ATOMS: atom_id res chain seq x y z
N MET A 1 20.26 -4.32 3.89
CA MET A 1 19.50 -4.67 5.13
C MET A 1 18.33 -5.58 4.78
N LEU A 2 17.41 -5.18 3.90
CA LEU A 2 16.27 -6.02 3.46
C LEU A 2 16.71 -7.35 2.84
N GLU A 3 17.73 -7.35 1.99
CA GLU A 3 18.27 -8.58 1.38
C GLU A 3 18.82 -9.60 2.40
N ARG A 4 19.28 -9.12 3.56
CA ARG A 4 19.75 -9.99 4.66
C ARG A 4 18.59 -10.68 5.37
N HIS A 5 17.37 -10.15 5.25
CA HIS A 5 16.14 -10.74 5.77
C HIS A 5 15.35 -11.51 4.70
N GLY A 6 15.94 -11.80 3.54
CA GLY A 6 15.33 -12.63 2.50
C GLY A 6 14.38 -11.90 1.56
N TYR A 7 14.12 -10.61 1.77
CA TYR A 7 13.33 -9.80 0.82
C TYR A 7 14.18 -9.45 -0.39
N ARG A 8 13.92 -10.17 -1.49
CA ARG A 8 14.64 -10.04 -2.75
C ARG A 8 13.64 -10.09 -3.90
N GLY A 9 13.68 -9.07 -4.73
CA GLY A 9 12.93 -9.06 -5.98
C GLY A 9 11.43 -8.81 -5.83
N LYS A 10 10.77 -8.84 -6.98
CA LYS A 10 9.37 -8.42 -7.19
C LYS A 10 8.32 -9.22 -6.41
N ASP A 11 8.62 -10.46 -6.05
CA ASP A 11 7.69 -11.36 -5.34
C ASP A 11 7.82 -11.24 -3.82
N SER A 12 8.60 -10.24 -3.34
CA SER A 12 8.76 -9.96 -1.91
C SER A 12 7.51 -9.30 -1.34
N ALA A 13 7.14 -9.67 -0.11
CA ALA A 13 6.09 -9.03 0.67
C ALA A 13 6.48 -7.63 1.21
N VAL A 14 7.35 -6.90 0.50
CA VAL A 14 7.85 -5.57 0.87
C VAL A 14 7.77 -4.67 -0.34
N LEU A 15 7.13 -3.51 -0.16
CA LEU A 15 7.04 -2.43 -1.12
C LEU A 15 7.82 -1.23 -0.60
N ILE A 16 8.50 -0.49 -1.47
CA ILE A 16 9.12 0.79 -1.10
C ILE A 16 8.29 1.92 -1.70
N GLN A 17 7.88 2.88 -0.88
CA GLN A 17 7.01 3.98 -1.30
C GLN A 17 7.70 5.33 -1.03
N SER A 18 7.53 6.30 -1.94
CA SER A 18 8.09 7.66 -1.80
C SER A 18 7.17 8.66 -2.51
N PHE A 19 7.17 9.91 -2.06
CA PHE A 19 6.59 11.02 -2.83
C PHE A 19 7.56 11.53 -3.91
N GLU A 20 8.86 11.30 -3.71
CA GLU A 20 9.97 11.78 -4.54
C GLU A 20 10.25 10.85 -5.72
N VAL A 21 10.09 11.39 -6.92
CA VAL A 21 10.22 10.68 -8.20
C VAL A 21 11.66 10.21 -8.42
N GLU A 22 12.62 11.08 -8.16
CA GLU A 22 14.04 10.85 -8.40
C GLU A 22 14.64 9.86 -7.40
N ASN A 23 14.10 9.84 -6.16
CA ASN A 23 14.44 8.81 -5.18
C ASN A 23 14.04 7.42 -5.70
N LEU A 24 12.81 7.26 -6.20
CA LEU A 24 12.34 5.98 -6.74
C LEU A 24 13.11 5.57 -7.99
N LYS A 25 13.41 6.51 -8.90
CA LYS A 25 14.28 6.23 -10.06
C LYS A 25 15.69 5.79 -9.65
N ALA A 26 16.24 6.35 -8.58
CA ALA A 26 17.53 5.93 -8.04
C ALA A 26 17.46 4.51 -7.46
N LEU A 27 16.44 4.23 -6.66
CA LEU A 27 16.20 2.91 -6.08
C LEU A 27 16.00 1.85 -7.16
N ARG A 28 15.27 2.15 -8.23
CA ARG A 28 15.02 1.22 -9.33
C ARG A 28 16.30 0.64 -9.96
N ARG A 29 17.42 1.37 -9.89
CA ARG A 29 18.72 0.93 -10.41
C ARG A 29 19.48 -0.02 -9.47
N ILE A 30 19.13 -0.03 -8.18
CA ILE A 30 19.89 -0.74 -7.15
C ILE A 30 19.07 -1.81 -6.41
N THR A 31 17.76 -1.86 -6.61
CA THR A 31 16.88 -2.89 -6.04
C THR A 31 15.92 -3.44 -7.08
N ALA A 32 15.54 -4.71 -6.88
CA ALA A 32 14.48 -5.38 -7.63
C ALA A 32 13.15 -5.45 -6.85
N LEU A 33 13.09 -4.84 -5.66
CA LEU A 33 11.85 -4.75 -4.87
C LEU A 33 10.83 -3.85 -5.59
N PRO A 34 9.52 -4.14 -5.46
CA PRO A 34 8.51 -3.29 -6.07
C PRO A 34 8.48 -1.89 -5.44
N LEU A 35 8.31 -0.88 -6.30
CA LEU A 35 8.28 0.52 -5.94
C LEU A 35 6.88 1.10 -6.15
N VAL A 36 6.48 2.02 -5.28
CA VAL A 36 5.19 2.72 -5.32
C VAL A 36 5.41 4.23 -5.31
N GLN A 37 4.91 4.92 -6.34
CA GLN A 37 4.91 6.38 -6.38
C GLN A 37 3.72 6.93 -5.60
N LEU A 38 3.97 7.63 -4.49
CA LEU A 38 2.93 8.31 -3.74
C LEU A 38 2.52 9.61 -4.44
N ILE A 39 1.22 9.88 -4.50
CA ILE A 39 0.64 11.06 -5.14
C ILE A 39 -0.20 11.81 -4.10
N GLY A 40 0.14 13.07 -3.86
CA GLY A 40 -0.65 13.97 -3.01
C GLY A 40 -1.81 14.63 -3.75
N SER A 41 -2.73 15.22 -2.99
CA SER A 41 -3.90 15.93 -3.55
C SER A 41 -3.56 17.26 -4.22
N SER A 42 -2.43 17.88 -3.84
CA SER A 42 -1.96 19.15 -4.37
C SER A 42 -0.47 19.33 -4.14
N GLY A 43 0.11 20.35 -4.78
CA GLY A 43 1.54 20.63 -4.69
C GLY A 43 2.36 19.78 -5.66
N ARG A 44 3.63 19.55 -5.31
CA ARG A 44 4.58 18.81 -6.14
C ARG A 44 5.60 18.00 -5.32
N PRO A 45 6.20 16.95 -5.89
CA PRO A 45 7.34 16.26 -5.30
C PRO A 45 8.45 17.24 -4.87
N TYR A 46 9.06 17.02 -3.70
CA TYR A 46 10.04 17.96 -3.17
C TYR A 46 11.33 18.01 -4.01
N ASP A 47 11.72 16.90 -4.62
CA ASP A 47 12.82 16.84 -5.57
C ASP A 47 12.56 17.67 -6.85
N PHE A 48 11.32 17.80 -7.28
CA PHE A 48 10.93 18.71 -8.37
C PHE A 48 11.08 20.17 -7.94
N VAL A 49 10.73 20.51 -6.69
CA VAL A 49 10.99 21.85 -6.12
C VAL A 49 12.49 22.18 -6.18
N LEU A 50 13.33 21.27 -5.67
CA LEU A 50 14.79 21.48 -5.62
C LEU A 50 15.41 21.61 -7.02
N LYS A 51 14.84 20.95 -8.03
CA LYS A 51 15.32 21.00 -9.43
C LYS A 51 14.67 22.11 -10.27
N GLY A 52 13.71 22.85 -9.72
CA GLY A 52 12.95 23.85 -10.46
C GLY A 52 12.01 23.26 -11.52
N ASP A 53 11.64 21.98 -11.41
CA ASP A 53 10.63 21.37 -12.28
C ASP A 53 9.24 21.93 -11.92
N PRO A 54 8.49 22.49 -12.90
CA PRO A 54 7.19 23.09 -12.63
C PRO A 54 6.09 22.06 -12.35
N ARG A 55 6.29 20.78 -12.71
CA ARG A 55 5.25 19.75 -12.61
C ARG A 55 4.81 19.52 -11.17
N GLY A 56 3.51 19.35 -10.98
CA GLY A 56 2.88 18.94 -9.73
C GLY A 56 2.40 17.50 -9.76
N TYR A 57 1.76 17.07 -8.68
CA TYR A 57 1.16 15.74 -8.60
C TYR A 57 0.08 15.50 -9.68
N MET A 58 -0.65 16.56 -10.06
CA MET A 58 -1.67 16.46 -11.12
C MET A 58 -1.06 16.20 -12.50
N ASP A 59 0.18 16.60 -12.74
CA ASP A 59 0.90 16.27 -13.99
C ASP A 59 1.32 14.79 -14.02
N LEU A 60 1.63 14.22 -12.85
CA LEU A 60 2.03 12.82 -12.70
C LEU A 60 0.90 11.82 -12.92
N VAL A 61 -0.36 12.22 -12.66
CA VAL A 61 -1.54 11.36 -12.84
C VAL A 61 -2.19 11.49 -14.22
N THR A 62 -1.60 12.25 -15.13
CA THR A 62 -1.98 12.20 -16.55
C THR A 62 -1.54 10.88 -17.18
N ARG A 63 -2.14 10.46 -18.29
CA ARG A 63 -1.68 9.25 -19.04
C ARG A 63 -0.18 9.27 -19.35
N LYS A 64 0.35 10.45 -19.70
CA LYS A 64 1.79 10.65 -19.93
C LYS A 64 2.59 10.44 -18.64
N GLY A 65 2.17 11.08 -17.54
CA GLY A 65 2.82 10.94 -16.24
C GLY A 65 2.80 9.48 -15.73
N LEU A 66 1.67 8.78 -15.90
CA LEU A 66 1.54 7.37 -15.54
C LEU A 66 2.47 6.48 -16.38
N ALA A 67 2.60 6.73 -17.68
CA ALA A 67 3.57 6.03 -18.51
C ALA A 67 5.02 6.29 -18.05
N GLU A 68 5.35 7.51 -17.61
CA GLU A 68 6.66 7.82 -17.01
C GLU A 68 6.86 7.07 -15.68
N ILE A 69 5.82 6.96 -14.84
CA ILE A 69 5.86 6.22 -13.58
C ILE A 69 6.09 4.72 -13.82
N ALA A 70 5.40 4.13 -14.81
CA ALA A 70 5.52 2.71 -15.15
C ALA A 70 6.94 2.29 -15.55
N ALA A 71 7.80 3.23 -15.96
CA ALA A 71 9.20 2.94 -16.25
C ALA A 71 10.03 2.59 -14.99
N TYR A 72 9.58 3.00 -13.80
CA TYR A 72 10.33 2.79 -12.55
C TYR A 72 9.53 2.21 -11.38
N ALA A 73 8.20 2.29 -11.38
CA ALA A 73 7.34 1.79 -10.31
C ALA A 73 6.35 0.74 -10.81
N GLN A 74 5.83 -0.05 -9.87
CA GLN A 74 4.80 -1.08 -10.12
C GLN A 74 3.41 -0.61 -9.70
N ALA A 75 3.33 0.43 -8.88
CA ALA A 75 2.07 0.96 -8.39
C ALA A 75 2.14 2.48 -8.17
N ILE A 76 0.97 3.10 -8.12
CA ILE A 76 0.77 4.42 -7.55
C ILE A 76 0.01 4.32 -6.23
N GLY A 77 0.31 5.23 -5.31
CA GLY A 77 -0.43 5.41 -4.06
C GLY A 77 -1.02 6.81 -4.00
N PRO A 78 -2.17 7.07 -4.61
CA PRO A 78 -2.80 8.39 -4.58
C PRO A 78 -3.59 8.64 -3.30
N SER A 79 -3.63 9.91 -2.89
CA SER A 79 -4.64 10.36 -1.94
C SER A 79 -6.05 10.22 -2.54
N LYS A 80 -7.10 10.44 -1.76
CA LYS A 80 -8.48 10.29 -2.23
C LYS A 80 -8.87 11.30 -3.32
N ASP A 81 -8.42 12.55 -3.23
CA ASP A 81 -8.89 13.63 -4.11
C ASP A 81 -8.61 13.43 -5.62
N PRO A 82 -7.44 12.91 -6.05
CA PRO A 82 -7.20 12.54 -7.44
C PRO A 82 -8.11 11.41 -7.97
N LEU A 83 -8.72 10.60 -7.10
CA LEU A 83 -9.62 9.51 -7.47
C LEU A 83 -11.06 10.00 -7.55
N ILE A 84 -11.53 10.65 -6.48
CA ILE A 84 -12.88 11.19 -6.35
C ILE A 84 -12.77 12.47 -5.52
N SER A 85 -12.97 13.62 -6.16
CA SER A 85 -12.90 14.91 -5.46
C SER A 85 -14.14 15.16 -4.59
N ARG A 86 -14.01 16.03 -3.58
CA ARG A 86 -15.15 16.52 -2.80
C ARG A 86 -15.76 17.77 -3.42
N ASN A 87 -17.08 17.81 -3.49
CA ASN A 87 -17.82 19.02 -3.84
C ASN A 87 -17.81 20.01 -2.67
N GLN A 88 -18.24 21.24 -2.93
CA GLN A 88 -18.32 22.30 -1.90
C GLN A 88 -19.31 21.98 -0.78
N ASP A 89 -20.34 21.19 -1.06
CA ASP A 89 -21.31 20.68 -0.09
C ASP A 89 -20.84 19.40 0.64
N GLU A 90 -19.55 19.07 0.50
CA GLU A 90 -18.89 17.89 1.08
C GLU A 90 -19.41 16.53 0.58
N SER A 91 -20.25 16.51 -0.46
CA SER A 91 -20.59 15.29 -1.19
C SER A 91 -19.42 14.80 -2.07
N LEU A 92 -19.45 13.53 -2.45
CA LEU A 92 -18.49 12.98 -3.42
C LEU A 92 -18.84 13.48 -4.83
N GLY A 93 -17.82 13.93 -5.55
CA GLY A 93 -17.88 14.25 -6.96
C GLY A 93 -17.91 12.98 -7.84
N ARG A 94 -17.73 13.17 -9.15
CA ARG A 94 -17.60 12.06 -10.09
C ARG A 94 -16.21 11.41 -9.95
N PRO A 95 -16.13 10.07 -9.98
CA PRO A 95 -14.84 9.39 -10.10
C PRO A 95 -14.07 9.82 -11.34
N THR A 96 -12.75 9.93 -11.21
CA THR A 96 -11.85 10.23 -12.31
C THR A 96 -11.49 8.96 -13.08
N MET A 97 -10.81 9.12 -14.21
CA MET A 97 -10.26 8.00 -14.98
C MET A 97 -8.95 7.46 -14.43
N LEU A 98 -8.44 7.99 -13.31
CA LEU A 98 -7.09 7.69 -12.80
C LEU A 98 -6.85 6.19 -12.61
N VAL A 99 -7.80 5.47 -12.00
CA VAL A 99 -7.66 4.02 -11.79
C VAL A 99 -7.55 3.27 -13.13
N ALA A 100 -8.44 3.60 -14.07
CA ALA A 100 -8.45 2.99 -15.39
C ALA A 100 -7.18 3.32 -16.19
N ASP A 101 -6.73 4.57 -16.18
CA ASP A 101 -5.51 5.01 -16.86
C ASP A 101 -4.26 4.37 -16.21
N ALA A 102 -4.23 4.19 -14.90
CA ALA A 102 -3.14 3.51 -14.20
C ALA A 102 -3.08 2.02 -14.57
N HIS A 103 -4.22 1.32 -14.56
CA HIS A 103 -4.30 -0.07 -15.00
C HIS A 103 -3.89 -0.22 -16.48
N ALA A 104 -4.30 0.71 -17.35
CA ALA A 104 -3.88 0.73 -18.74
C ALA A 104 -2.36 0.93 -18.92
N ALA A 105 -1.70 1.62 -17.99
CA ALA A 105 -0.25 1.76 -17.93
C ALA A 105 0.46 0.57 -17.23
N GLY A 106 -0.28 -0.44 -16.77
CA GLY A 106 0.25 -1.60 -16.05
C GLY A 106 0.63 -1.31 -14.59
N LEU A 107 0.07 -0.26 -13.99
CA LEU A 107 0.31 0.15 -12.61
C LEU A 107 -0.83 -0.33 -11.70
N LEU A 108 -0.50 -0.88 -10.54
CA LEU A 108 -1.45 -1.11 -9.46
C LEU A 108 -1.80 0.21 -8.75
N VAL A 109 -2.92 0.25 -8.03
CA VAL A 109 -3.38 1.44 -7.30
C VAL A 109 -3.64 1.11 -5.83
N HIS A 110 -2.91 1.77 -4.92
CA HIS A 110 -3.06 1.63 -3.46
C HIS A 110 -3.41 2.98 -2.83
N ALA A 111 -4.70 3.31 -2.82
CA ALA A 111 -5.19 4.61 -2.36
C ALA A 111 -5.07 4.81 -0.84
N TRP A 112 -4.87 6.06 -0.41
CA TRP A 112 -4.75 6.43 1.00
C TRP A 112 -5.48 7.76 1.32
N THR A 113 -5.79 8.10 2.57
CA THR A 113 -6.01 7.19 3.70
C THR A 113 -7.52 7.14 3.93
N PHE A 114 -8.07 5.93 3.97
CA PHE A 114 -9.45 5.71 4.36
C PHE A 114 -9.55 5.74 5.89
N ARG A 115 -10.41 6.62 6.38
CA ARG A 115 -10.55 6.95 7.81
C ARG A 115 -12.03 7.09 8.14
N GLY A 116 -12.47 6.39 9.18
CA GLY A 116 -13.88 6.32 9.57
C GLY A 116 -14.38 7.51 10.37
N GLU A 117 -13.53 8.45 10.76
CA GLU A 117 -13.97 9.64 11.49
C GLU A 117 -14.64 10.65 10.55
N ASN A 118 -15.69 11.32 11.03
CA ASN A 118 -16.51 12.25 10.25
C ASN A 118 -15.71 13.29 9.47
N ALA A 119 -14.63 13.83 10.03
CA ALA A 119 -13.75 14.79 9.36
C ALA A 119 -13.17 14.25 8.02
N PHE A 120 -12.96 12.94 7.92
CA PHE A 120 -12.38 12.28 6.75
C PHE A 120 -13.41 11.59 5.88
N LEU A 121 -14.70 11.64 6.23
CA LEU A 121 -15.79 11.06 5.47
C LEU A 121 -16.56 12.12 4.65
N PRO A 122 -17.13 11.74 3.49
CA PRO A 122 -18.09 12.58 2.77
C PRO A 122 -19.36 12.77 3.61
N ALA A 123 -20.10 13.85 3.34
CA ALA A 123 -21.26 14.25 4.16
C ALA A 123 -22.26 13.12 4.41
N ALA A 124 -22.58 12.34 3.36
CA ALA A 124 -23.55 11.25 3.43
C ALA A 124 -23.11 10.05 4.30
N SER A 125 -21.81 9.92 4.57
CA SER A 125 -21.25 8.83 5.37
C SER A 125 -21.04 9.21 6.84
N ARG A 126 -21.32 10.47 7.23
CA ARG A 126 -21.09 10.93 8.61
C ARG A 126 -22.21 10.49 9.54
N SER A 127 -21.85 10.16 10.77
CA SER A 127 -22.82 9.76 11.81
C SER A 127 -22.46 10.35 13.18
N GLY A 128 -23.47 10.54 14.04
CA GLY A 128 -23.26 11.13 15.37
C GLY A 128 -22.86 12.61 15.34
N ALA A 129 -22.49 13.14 16.50
CA ALA A 129 -22.09 14.53 16.67
C ALA A 129 -20.57 14.68 16.76
N GLY A 130 -20.01 15.62 15.98
CA GLY A 130 -18.61 16.03 16.08
C GLY A 130 -17.67 15.41 15.03
N PRO A 131 -16.50 16.04 14.81
CA PRO A 131 -15.59 15.69 13.71
C PRO A 131 -14.83 14.36 13.92
N THR A 132 -14.72 13.90 15.16
CA THR A 132 -14.01 12.66 15.52
C THR A 132 -14.93 11.45 15.69
N ALA A 133 -16.25 11.65 15.63
CA ALA A 133 -17.20 10.54 15.72
C ALA A 133 -17.06 9.62 14.50
N LEU A 134 -17.22 8.31 14.73
CA LEU A 134 -17.16 7.30 13.67
C LEU A 134 -18.42 7.37 12.82
N GLY A 135 -18.24 7.51 11.52
CA GLY A 135 -19.27 7.35 10.51
C GLY A 135 -19.20 5.99 9.82
N ASP A 136 -19.86 5.88 8.67
CA ASP A 136 -19.90 4.68 7.86
C ASP A 136 -18.79 4.70 6.79
N LEU A 137 -17.64 4.13 7.13
CA LEU A 137 -16.54 3.96 6.19
C LEU A 137 -16.85 2.94 5.08
N GLY A 138 -17.68 1.92 5.38
CA GLY A 138 -18.04 0.89 4.41
C GLY A 138 -18.78 1.48 3.20
N SER A 139 -19.65 2.46 3.46
CA SER A 139 -20.34 3.21 2.40
C SER A 139 -19.40 4.04 1.52
N GLU A 140 -18.24 4.52 2.02
CA GLU A 140 -17.24 5.22 1.18
C GLU A 140 -16.44 4.23 0.31
N LEU A 141 -16.13 3.06 0.85
CA LEU A 141 -15.31 2.04 0.18
C LEU A 141 -16.09 1.30 -0.91
N GLY A 142 -17.42 1.20 -0.78
CA GLY A 142 -18.26 0.46 -1.69
C GLY A 142 -18.05 -1.07 -1.60
N PRO A 143 -18.90 -1.86 -2.29
CA PRO A 143 -18.91 -3.31 -2.16
C PRO A 143 -17.68 -4.03 -2.72
N ASP A 144 -16.85 -3.35 -3.52
CA ASP A 144 -15.74 -3.96 -4.30
C ASP A 144 -14.33 -3.59 -3.77
N SER A 145 -14.25 -2.96 -2.60
CA SER A 145 -12.99 -2.49 -1.99
C SER A 145 -12.06 -3.60 -1.49
N SER A 146 -12.44 -4.86 -1.66
CA SER A 146 -11.72 -6.04 -1.17
C SER A 146 -11.17 -6.93 -2.28
N GLU A 147 -10.70 -6.35 -3.39
CA GLU A 147 -9.91 -7.12 -4.35
C GLU A 147 -8.58 -7.54 -3.72
N THR A 148 -8.61 -8.76 -3.21
CA THR A 148 -7.45 -9.50 -2.73
C THR A 148 -6.54 -9.73 -3.92
N HIS A 149 -5.32 -9.19 -3.88
CA HIS A 149 -4.29 -9.55 -4.84
C HIS A 149 -4.22 -11.08 -4.91
N PRO A 150 -4.20 -11.70 -6.11
CA PRO A 150 -3.96 -13.12 -6.19
C PRO A 150 -2.56 -13.37 -5.64
N ALA A 151 -2.50 -13.87 -4.41
CA ALA A 151 -1.35 -14.64 -3.97
C ALA A 151 -1.30 -15.85 -4.91
N THR A 152 -0.48 -15.76 -5.96
CA THR A 152 -0.07 -16.92 -6.74
C THR A 152 0.87 -17.77 -5.88
N ALA A 153 0.30 -18.34 -4.83
CA ALA A 153 0.80 -19.53 -4.17
C ALA A 153 -0.25 -20.60 -4.39
N GLU A 154 -0.17 -21.26 -5.55
CA GLU A 154 -0.85 -22.54 -5.77
C GLU A 154 -0.50 -23.47 -4.59
N PRO A 155 -1.48 -23.99 -3.83
CA PRO A 155 -1.20 -25.01 -2.84
C PRO A 155 -0.73 -26.26 -3.56
N CYS A 156 0.46 -26.74 -3.19
CA CYS A 156 1.04 -28.00 -3.68
C CYS A 156 0.07 -29.16 -3.40
N SER A 157 -0.74 -29.54 -4.39
CA SER A 157 -1.59 -30.72 -4.31
C SER A 157 -0.76 -31.98 -4.53
N ALA A 158 -0.74 -32.86 -3.54
CA ALA A 158 -0.17 -34.19 -3.67
C ALA A 158 -1.02 -35.05 -4.64
N PRO A 159 -0.42 -35.88 -5.51
CA PRO A 159 -1.18 -36.79 -6.36
C PRO A 159 -1.82 -37.91 -5.53
N ALA A 160 -3.07 -38.25 -5.86
CA ALA A 160 -3.80 -39.36 -5.28
C ALA A 160 -3.07 -40.71 -5.51
N PRO A 161 -3.11 -41.66 -4.56
CA PRO A 161 -2.49 -42.96 -4.73
C PRO A 161 -3.27 -43.81 -5.74
N GLY A 162 -2.67 -44.05 -6.90
CA GLY A 162 -3.12 -45.04 -7.87
C GLY A 162 -2.89 -46.47 -7.41
N THR A 163 -3.88 -47.32 -7.64
CA THR A 163 -3.94 -48.76 -7.41
C THR A 163 -2.75 -49.50 -8.04
N ARG A 164 -2.16 -50.46 -7.31
CA ARG A 164 -1.02 -51.28 -7.75
C ARG A 164 -1.50 -52.68 -8.17
N ALA A 165 -1.13 -53.10 -9.38
CA ALA A 165 -0.93 -54.49 -9.81
C ALA A 165 -0.03 -54.42 -11.06
N GLY A 166 1.06 -55.15 -11.31
CA GLY A 166 1.83 -56.19 -10.63
C GLY A 166 2.97 -56.60 -11.59
N ALA A 167 4.14 -56.97 -11.05
CA ALA A 167 5.29 -57.70 -11.64
C ALA A 167 6.01 -57.09 -12.89
N SER A 168 7.34 -57.06 -13.05
CA SER A 168 8.41 -57.95 -12.56
C SER A 168 9.83 -57.34 -12.73
N ARG A 169 10.71 -57.72 -11.79
CA ARG A 169 12.16 -58.01 -11.89
C ARG A 169 13.14 -57.03 -12.57
N GLY A 170 13.86 -56.25 -11.74
CA GLY A 170 15.27 -56.52 -11.41
C GLY A 170 16.39 -55.74 -12.14
N ARG A 171 16.99 -54.74 -11.45
CA ARG A 171 18.45 -54.62 -11.21
C ARG A 171 18.78 -53.47 -10.22
N ARG A 172 19.97 -53.53 -9.63
CA ARG A 172 20.44 -52.98 -8.34
C ARG A 172 20.83 -51.47 -8.33
N GLU A 173 20.40 -50.77 -7.25
CA GLU A 173 21.05 -49.77 -6.36
C GLU A 173 21.90 -48.56 -6.84
N PRO A 174 22.17 -47.54 -5.99
CA PRO A 174 21.36 -46.96 -4.90
C PRO A 174 21.37 -45.41 -4.89
N ALA A 175 20.35 -44.77 -4.30
CA ALA A 175 20.48 -43.36 -3.87
C ALA A 175 19.52 -42.98 -2.73
N LEU A 176 20.15 -42.47 -1.67
CA LEU A 176 19.74 -41.38 -0.78
C LEU A 176 18.43 -41.44 0.04
N LYS A 177 18.67 -41.33 1.35
CA LYS A 177 18.02 -40.46 2.36
C LYS A 177 16.54 -40.70 2.70
N CYS A 178 16.27 -40.92 3.99
CA CYS A 178 15.88 -39.83 4.92
C CYS A 178 15.50 -40.43 6.27
N ALA A 179 16.10 -39.87 7.33
CA ALA A 179 15.79 -40.21 8.71
C ALA A 179 14.47 -39.54 9.15
N SER A 180 13.59 -40.37 9.71
CA SER A 180 12.49 -40.12 10.66
C SER A 180 12.20 -38.68 11.09
N ALA A 181 11.00 -38.18 10.74
CA ALA A 181 10.38 -37.02 11.37
C ALA A 181 9.54 -37.45 12.60
N ALA A 182 9.83 -36.86 13.75
CA ALA A 182 9.07 -37.02 14.99
C ALA A 182 7.77 -36.19 14.97
N ARG A 183 6.68 -36.78 15.49
CA ARG A 183 5.36 -36.14 15.68
C ARG A 183 5.42 -35.01 16.73
N PRO A 184 4.71 -33.88 16.54
CA PRO A 184 4.53 -32.90 17.60
C PRO A 184 3.36 -33.29 18.54
N ARG A 185 3.58 -33.09 19.84
CA ARG A 185 2.56 -33.16 20.89
C ARG A 185 1.81 -31.83 20.98
N SER A 186 0.49 -31.91 21.05
CA SER A 186 -0.44 -30.80 21.34
C SER A 186 -0.23 -30.25 22.75
N ARG A 187 -0.16 -28.92 22.91
CA ARG A 187 -0.36 -28.26 24.20
C ARG A 187 -1.21 -27.00 24.04
N SER A 188 -2.37 -27.07 24.70
CA SER A 188 -3.33 -25.98 24.93
C SER A 188 -2.70 -24.83 25.73
N ALA A 189 -2.98 -23.59 25.33
CA ALA A 189 -2.75 -22.41 26.17
C ALA A 189 -3.99 -21.49 26.15
N ARG A 190 -4.45 -21.19 27.36
CA ARG A 190 -5.53 -20.26 27.72
C ARG A 190 -5.01 -18.82 27.68
N GLY A 191 -5.89 -17.91 27.27
CA GLY A 191 -6.12 -16.54 27.78
C GLY A 191 -4.93 -15.61 28.04
N ALA A 192 -4.88 -14.50 27.30
CA ALA A 192 -4.46 -13.20 27.82
C ALA A 192 -5.06 -12.08 26.96
N THR A 193 -5.96 -11.31 27.57
CA THR A 193 -6.40 -9.99 27.14
C THR A 193 -5.29 -8.98 27.41
N SER A 194 -4.94 -8.13 26.44
CA SER A 194 -4.25 -6.87 26.72
C SER A 194 -4.54 -5.88 25.60
N SER A 195 -5.22 -4.81 25.99
CA SER A 195 -5.41 -3.59 25.23
C SER A 195 -4.10 -2.82 25.08
N ASP A 196 -4.14 -1.93 24.09
CA ASP A 196 -3.37 -0.69 23.91
C ASP A 196 -2.12 -0.67 22.99
N PRO A 197 -2.23 0.00 21.83
CA PRO A 197 -1.12 0.43 20.99
C PRO A 197 -0.87 1.94 21.14
N ASP A 198 0.26 2.33 21.73
CA ASP A 198 0.72 3.74 21.69
C ASP A 198 2.07 3.85 20.97
N GLN A 199 1.98 4.23 19.70
CA GLN A 199 3.01 4.94 18.95
C GLN A 199 2.44 6.34 18.67
N ILE A 200 2.89 7.35 19.42
CA ILE A 200 2.63 8.75 19.10
C ILE A 200 3.98 9.44 18.88
N LEU A 201 4.31 9.68 17.60
CA LEU A 201 5.20 10.76 17.22
C LEU A 201 4.42 12.07 17.34
N LEU A 202 4.79 12.88 18.35
CA LEU A 202 4.30 14.25 18.51
C LEU A 202 4.74 15.11 17.31
N ASN A 203 3.77 15.73 16.64
CA ASN A 203 3.98 16.89 15.80
C ASN A 203 3.22 18.07 16.44
N HIS A 204 3.89 18.87 17.26
CA HIS A 204 3.29 20.11 17.79
C HIS A 204 3.42 21.23 16.75
N ARG A 205 2.26 21.67 16.24
CA ARG A 205 2.09 23.00 15.67
C ARG A 205 1.78 24.01 16.77
N GLY A 206 2.47 25.13 16.73
CA GLY A 206 1.84 26.45 16.72
C GLY A 206 1.94 27.27 17.99
N THR A 207 2.42 28.51 17.85
CA THR A 207 1.80 29.70 18.45
C THR A 207 2.16 30.93 17.63
N MET A 208 1.18 31.52 16.93
CA MET A 208 1.14 32.98 16.73
C MET A 208 0.79 33.61 18.08
N GLY A 209 1.56 34.60 18.50
CA GLY A 209 1.21 35.51 19.60
C GLY A 209 1.51 36.93 19.16
N GLN A 210 0.46 37.75 19.07
CA GLN A 210 0.58 39.21 19.04
C GLN A 210 1.09 39.71 20.40
N THR A 211 2.06 40.63 20.40
CA THR A 211 2.14 41.78 21.32
C THR A 211 3.16 42.77 20.76
N GLY A 212 2.75 44.03 20.60
CA GLY A 212 3.66 45.13 20.24
C GLY A 212 4.38 45.73 21.46
N ALA A 213 5.51 46.38 21.21
CA ALA A 213 6.05 47.53 21.92
C ALA A 213 7.29 48.03 21.15
N GLY A 214 7.44 49.36 21.07
CA GLY A 214 8.24 50.04 20.05
C GLY A 214 9.74 50.18 20.30
N PHE A 215 10.37 50.94 19.42
CA PHE A 215 11.63 51.64 19.70
C PHE A 215 11.70 52.91 18.84
N SER A 216 11.74 54.06 19.52
CA SER A 216 12.25 55.33 19.00
C SER A 216 13.78 55.32 19.07
N HIS A 217 14.45 55.74 18.01
CA HIS A 217 15.32 56.93 17.94
C HIS A 217 15.79 57.10 16.49
#